data_AF-D2HXH8-F1
#
_entry.id   AF-D2HXH8-F1
#
_cell.length_a   1.000
_cell.length_b   1.000
_cell.length_c   1.000
_cell.angle_alpha   90.00
_cell.angle_beta   90.00
_cell.angle_gamma   90.00
#
_symmetry.space_group_name_H-M   'P 1'
#
loop_
_entity.id
_entity.type
_entity.pdbx_description
1 polymer ?
#
loop_
_entity_poly.entity_id
_entity_poly.type
_entity_poly.pdbx_seq_one_letter_code
_entity_poly.pdbx_strand_id
1 'polypeptide(L)'
;MAFNLPCACVIIGCIFASLVKTSNISDVYPPLWKESPGQFSDYKIENGKYIINFWSYRDRLGTYKILLNKTAKYFAKFSLENEQNILWGLPVHHGWQYHTGRLADPTQSTDCGHKSGDHLCISVDSWWADLNYYLSAMPFLAAVDSGIMGISPDNVTFLPPSKDQMNFCYNVSNCHLSFPEAMKKWNEFYQLVKSHSSSFDDLLESLWAAHVSSLDVARKNFQNRLKYYSKQEADFARSWALFVDYLAPPRFPTTLIRTYEFQKELPRRMLVSGDKAPFISDFSGFQNTVLFALNLLHKVHKYTG
;
A
#
# COMPACT_ATOMS: atom_id res chain seq x y z
N MET A 1 7.71 -23.93 -9.20
CA MET A 1 8.67 -23.61 -10.28
C MET A 1 9.83 -22.88 -9.64
N ALA A 2 11.04 -23.43 -9.72
CA ALA A 2 12.22 -22.85 -9.08
C ALA A 2 12.74 -21.70 -9.93
N PHE A 3 12.37 -20.48 -9.56
CA PHE A 3 12.79 -19.24 -10.19
C PHE A 3 14.31 -19.05 -10.09
N ASN A 4 14.92 -18.31 -11.03
CA ASN A 4 16.28 -17.79 -10.92
C ASN A 4 16.36 -16.70 -9.81
N LEU A 5 16.09 -17.12 -8.57
CA LEU A 5 16.21 -16.38 -7.33
C LEU A 5 17.54 -15.62 -7.17
N PRO A 6 18.71 -16.12 -7.63
CA PRO A 6 19.99 -15.46 -7.35
C PRO A 6 20.09 -14.06 -7.97
N CYS A 7 19.64 -13.87 -9.21
CA CYS A 7 19.75 -12.59 -9.90
C CYS A 7 18.80 -11.54 -9.32
N ALA A 8 17.56 -11.95 -9.00
CA ALA A 8 16.60 -11.07 -8.34
C ALA A 8 17.07 -10.68 -6.93
N CYS A 9 17.57 -11.63 -6.14
CA CYS A 9 18.12 -11.35 -4.81
C CYS A 9 19.33 -10.39 -4.86
N VAL A 10 20.18 -10.47 -5.89
CA VAL A 10 21.29 -9.52 -6.08
C VAL A 10 20.77 -8.12 -6.40
N ILE A 11 19.82 -7.97 -7.32
CA ILE A 11 19.24 -6.66 -7.67
C ILE A 11 18.57 -6.02 -6.44
N ILE A 12 17.77 -6.81 -5.72
CA ILE A 12 17.07 -6.39 -4.51
C ILE A 12 18.07 -6.03 -3.40
N GLY A 13 19.10 -6.86 -3.20
CA GLY A 13 20.18 -6.61 -2.25
C GLY A 13 20.96 -5.32 -2.55
N CYS A 14 21.26 -5.05 -3.82
CA CYS A 14 21.93 -3.82 -4.24
C CYS A 14 21.09 -2.57 -4.00
N ILE A 15 19.78 -2.63 -4.24
CA ILE A 15 18.84 -1.54 -3.94
C ILE A 15 18.80 -1.27 -2.42
N PHE A 16 18.87 -2.32 -1.60
CA PHE A 16 18.75 -2.17 -0.14
C PHE A 16 20.04 -1.80 0.58
N ALA A 17 21.20 -2.24 0.09
CA ALA A 17 22.50 -1.88 0.66
C ALA A 17 22.80 -0.37 0.54
N SER A 18 22.14 0.31 -0.39
CA SER A 18 22.35 1.73 -0.70
C SER A 18 21.41 2.69 0.04
N LEU A 19 20.47 2.19 0.85
CA LEU A 19 19.48 2.97 1.60
C LEU A 19 19.92 3.38 3.02
N VAL A 20 21.20 3.30 3.36
CA VAL A 20 21.67 3.72 4.69
C VAL A 20 21.82 5.24 4.72
N LYS A 21 20.75 5.94 5.10
CA LYS A 21 20.78 7.38 5.35
C LYS A 21 19.94 7.74 6.58
N THR A 22 20.38 8.76 7.32
CA THR A 22 19.66 9.30 8.47
C THR A 22 18.57 10.26 7.99
N SER A 23 17.40 10.17 8.62
CA SER A 23 16.23 10.96 8.30
C SER A 23 15.70 11.72 9.50
N ASN A 24 15.16 12.92 9.25
CA ASN A 24 14.42 13.64 10.28
C ASN A 24 13.08 12.95 10.51
N ILE A 25 12.73 12.75 11.79
CA ILE A 25 11.50 12.08 12.23
C ILE A 25 10.23 12.79 11.75
N SER A 26 10.26 14.10 11.46
CA SER A 26 9.10 14.79 10.86
C SER A 26 8.79 14.34 9.44
N ASP A 27 9.81 13.90 8.71
CA ASP A 27 9.72 13.68 7.27
C ASP A 27 9.28 12.25 6.95
N VAL A 28 9.30 11.35 7.95
CA VAL A 28 9.04 9.91 7.77
C VAL A 28 7.54 9.58 7.71
N TYR A 29 6.69 10.47 8.21
CA TYR A 29 5.25 10.25 8.20
C TYR A 29 4.64 10.64 6.86
N PRO A 30 3.54 9.97 6.44
CA PRO A 30 2.80 10.34 5.24
C PRO A 30 2.32 11.81 5.30
N PRO A 31 2.16 12.47 4.14
CA PRO A 31 1.53 13.78 4.07
C PRO A 31 0.19 13.83 4.83
N LEU A 32 -0.08 14.92 5.54
CA LEU A 32 -1.32 15.13 6.30
C LEU A 32 -1.56 14.14 7.47
N TRP A 33 -0.52 13.44 7.94
CA TRP A 33 -0.63 12.45 9.02
C TRP A 33 -1.24 13.01 10.32
N LYS A 34 -0.88 14.24 10.71
CA LYS A 34 -1.36 14.87 11.94
C LYS A 34 -2.82 15.27 11.81
N GLU A 35 -3.19 15.75 10.64
CA GLU A 35 -4.51 16.26 10.26
C GLU A 35 -5.51 15.12 10.02
N SER A 36 -5.06 13.93 9.65
CA SER A 36 -5.92 12.76 9.46
C SER A 36 -6.55 12.24 10.76
N PRO A 37 -7.78 11.68 10.69
CA PRO A 37 -8.46 11.03 11.81
C PRO A 37 -7.55 10.07 12.58
N GLY A 38 -7.59 10.15 13.91
CA GLY A 38 -6.78 9.32 14.81
C GLY A 38 -7.58 8.25 15.56
N GLN A 39 -8.91 8.33 15.52
CA GLN A 39 -9.83 7.48 16.27
C GLN A 39 -11.19 7.37 15.55
N PHE A 40 -11.99 6.37 15.91
CA PHE A 40 -13.29 6.12 15.26
C PHE A 40 -14.28 7.28 15.39
N SER A 41 -14.29 7.96 16.53
CA SER A 41 -15.18 9.11 16.79
C SER A 41 -14.90 10.34 15.92
N ASP A 42 -13.76 10.36 15.21
CA ASP A 42 -13.46 11.42 14.26
C ASP A 42 -14.22 11.24 12.93
N TYR A 43 -14.83 10.07 12.70
CA TYR A 43 -15.67 9.80 11.53
C TYR A 43 -17.15 10.03 11.82
N LYS A 44 -17.90 10.26 10.74
CA LYS A 44 -19.36 10.38 10.80
C LYS A 44 -20.00 9.07 11.27
N ILE A 45 -21.03 9.18 12.10
CA ILE A 45 -21.84 8.05 12.53
C ILE A 45 -23.22 8.15 11.87
N GLU A 46 -23.67 7.08 11.22
CA GLU A 46 -25.01 6.94 10.66
C GLU A 46 -25.58 5.57 11.07
N ASN A 47 -26.81 5.54 11.60
CA ASN A 47 -27.48 4.31 12.04
C ASN A 47 -26.60 3.44 12.97
N GLY A 48 -25.83 4.07 13.85
CA GLY A 48 -24.92 3.39 14.78
C GLY A 48 -23.61 2.86 14.16
N LYS A 49 -23.33 3.16 12.88
CA LYS A 49 -22.13 2.72 12.17
C LYS A 49 -21.21 3.90 11.86
N TYR A 50 -19.91 3.69 12.01
CA TYR A 50 -18.89 4.60 11.50
C TYR A 50 -18.85 4.50 9.98
N ILE A 51 -19.06 5.64 9.31
CA ILE A 51 -19.04 5.77 7.85
C ILE A 51 -17.70 6.36 7.44
N ILE A 52 -16.93 5.61 6.66
CA ILE A 52 -15.57 6.01 6.25
C ILE A 52 -15.50 6.15 4.73
N ASN A 53 -15.05 7.29 4.22
CA ASN A 53 -14.87 7.48 2.79
C ASN A 53 -13.49 7.01 2.35
N PHE A 54 -13.36 5.77 1.88
CA PHE A 54 -12.08 5.29 1.35
C PHE A 54 -11.65 6.03 0.08
N TRP A 55 -12.51 6.80 -0.57
CA TRP A 55 -12.17 7.63 -1.73
C TRP A 55 -11.73 9.05 -1.34
N SER A 56 -11.52 9.30 -0.05
CA SER A 56 -10.83 10.47 0.51
C SER A 56 -9.45 10.04 1.02
N TYR A 57 -8.40 10.73 0.59
CA TYR A 57 -7.04 10.50 1.06
C TYR A 57 -6.93 10.60 2.58
N ARG A 58 -7.53 11.65 3.16
CA ARG A 58 -7.44 11.93 4.60
C ARG A 58 -8.12 10.83 5.41
N ASP A 59 -9.30 10.39 4.97
CA ASP A 59 -10.09 9.36 5.63
C ASP A 59 -9.39 8.00 5.51
N ARG A 60 -8.93 7.62 4.30
CA ARG A 60 -8.18 6.37 4.11
C ARG A 60 -6.90 6.37 4.95
N LEU A 61 -6.15 7.47 4.98
CA LEU A 61 -4.97 7.60 5.84
C LEU A 61 -5.31 7.46 7.33
N GLY A 62 -6.44 8.01 7.78
CA GLY A 62 -6.89 7.88 9.15
C GLY A 62 -7.16 6.43 9.57
N THR A 63 -7.62 5.58 8.65
CA THR A 63 -7.81 4.15 8.95
C THR A 63 -6.50 3.44 9.25
N TYR A 64 -5.42 3.77 8.52
CA TYR A 64 -4.08 3.26 8.82
C TYR A 64 -3.57 3.76 10.17
N LYS A 65 -3.81 5.03 10.49
CA LYS A 65 -3.43 5.62 11.78
C LYS A 65 -4.10 4.91 12.96
N ILE A 66 -5.40 4.64 12.84
CA ILE A 66 -6.14 3.87 13.83
C ILE A 66 -5.60 2.44 13.92
N LEU A 67 -5.39 1.77 12.78
CA LEU A 67 -4.84 0.41 12.73
C LEU A 67 -3.49 0.33 13.45
N LEU A 68 -2.56 1.23 13.14
CA LEU A 68 -1.24 1.28 13.78
C LEU A 68 -1.33 1.55 15.27
N ASN A 69 -2.23 2.43 15.70
CA ASN A 69 -2.42 2.74 17.12
C ASN A 69 -3.02 1.54 17.89
N LYS A 70 -4.03 0.88 17.32
CA LYS A 70 -4.68 -0.31 17.91
C LYS A 70 -3.76 -1.53 17.94
N THR A 71 -2.82 -1.62 17.00
CA THR A 71 -1.84 -2.71 16.96
C THR A 71 -0.56 -2.44 17.77
N ALA A 72 -0.32 -1.19 18.20
CA ALA A 72 0.94 -0.79 18.83
C ALA A 72 1.34 -1.66 20.04
N LYS A 73 0.37 -1.99 20.90
CA LYS A 73 0.61 -2.82 22.08
C LYS A 73 1.18 -4.22 21.75
N TYR A 74 0.87 -4.76 20.58
CA TYR A 74 1.36 -6.08 20.16
C TYR A 74 2.79 -6.00 19.58
N PHE A 75 3.17 -4.83 19.05
CA PHE A 75 4.50 -4.55 18.51
C PHE A 75 5.47 -3.93 19.54
N ALA A 76 4.99 -3.59 20.74
CA ALA A 76 5.80 -3.04 21.82
C ALA A 76 6.98 -3.95 22.23
N LYS A 77 6.87 -5.27 21.97
CA LYS A 77 7.95 -6.25 22.18
C LYS A 77 9.14 -6.09 21.23
N PHE A 78 8.98 -5.33 20.13
CA PHE A 78 10.03 -5.07 19.14
C PHE A 78 10.57 -3.63 19.20
N SER A 79 9.74 -2.65 19.58
CA SER A 79 10.15 -1.26 19.84
C SER A 79 9.08 -0.53 20.65
N LEU A 80 9.51 0.38 21.52
CA LEU A 80 8.64 1.19 22.37
C LEU A 80 7.85 2.25 21.59
N GLU A 81 8.37 2.75 20.46
CA GLU A 81 7.80 3.88 19.71
C GLU A 81 6.95 3.44 18.50
N ASN A 82 6.51 2.18 18.46
CA ASN A 82 5.71 1.58 17.38
C ASN A 82 6.36 1.63 15.97
N GLU A 83 7.61 2.09 15.84
CA GLU A 83 8.30 2.23 14.55
C GLU A 83 8.56 0.88 13.86
N GLN A 84 8.70 -0.18 14.66
CA GLN A 84 8.89 -1.57 14.19
C GLN A 84 7.57 -2.25 13.80
N ASN A 85 6.44 -1.54 13.84
CA ASN A 85 5.18 -2.09 13.37
C ASN A 85 5.22 -2.27 11.85
N ILE A 86 5.16 -3.52 11.40
CA ILE A 86 5.29 -3.87 9.98
C ILE A 86 4.08 -3.44 9.13
N LEU A 87 3.02 -2.92 9.75
CA LEU A 87 1.90 -2.30 9.04
C LEU A 87 2.22 -0.89 8.53
N TRP A 88 3.35 -0.28 8.91
CA TRP A 88 3.79 1.03 8.41
C TRP A 88 3.99 1.07 6.89
N GLY A 89 4.29 -0.07 6.27
CA GLY A 89 4.38 -0.20 4.82
C GLY A 89 3.17 0.38 4.08
N LEU A 90 1.97 0.17 4.63
CA LEU A 90 0.70 0.54 4.00
C LEU A 90 0.51 2.08 3.93
N PRO A 91 0.50 2.84 5.05
CA PRO A 91 0.31 4.28 5.00
C PRO A 91 1.48 5.03 4.36
N VAL A 92 2.72 4.56 4.53
CA VAL A 92 3.89 5.20 3.92
C VAL A 92 3.76 5.13 2.39
N HIS A 93 3.42 3.95 1.84
CA HIS A 93 3.15 3.81 0.41
C HIS A 93 1.96 4.63 -0.07
N HIS A 94 0.89 4.70 0.70
CA HIS A 94 -0.25 5.55 0.38
C HIS A 94 0.15 7.04 0.30
N GLY A 95 1.03 7.49 1.20
CA GLY A 95 1.61 8.84 1.17
C GLY A 95 2.42 9.11 -0.09
N TRP A 96 3.25 8.16 -0.53
CA TRP A 96 3.97 8.25 -1.80
C TRP A 96 3.01 8.36 -3.01
N GLN A 97 1.96 7.53 -3.04
CA GLN A 97 0.97 7.58 -4.12
C GLN A 97 0.27 8.94 -4.18
N TYR A 98 -0.08 9.51 -3.02
CA TYR A 98 -0.71 10.83 -2.92
C TYR A 98 0.21 11.94 -3.43
N HIS A 99 1.42 12.08 -2.86
CA HIS A 99 2.27 13.22 -3.19
C HIS A 99 2.81 13.19 -4.63
N THR A 100 2.77 12.03 -5.29
CA THR A 100 3.19 11.87 -6.69
C THR A 100 2.05 12.00 -7.70
N GLY A 101 0.81 12.25 -7.23
CA GLY A 101 -0.37 12.38 -8.07
C GLY A 101 -0.93 11.06 -8.59
N ARG A 102 -0.44 9.92 -8.08
CA ARG A 102 -0.87 8.59 -8.53
C ARG A 102 -2.28 8.22 -8.06
N LEU A 103 -2.82 8.88 -7.04
CA LEU A 103 -4.21 8.69 -6.60
C LEU A 103 -5.23 9.52 -7.39
N ALA A 104 -4.78 10.50 -8.18
CA ALA A 104 -5.63 11.40 -8.95
C ALA A 104 -6.25 10.71 -10.17
N ASP A 105 -7.23 11.34 -10.80
CA ASP A 105 -7.83 10.87 -12.05
C ASP A 105 -6.82 10.93 -13.21
N PRO A 106 -6.37 9.76 -13.75
CA PRO A 106 -5.42 9.73 -14.87
C PRO A 106 -6.08 10.07 -16.22
N THR A 107 -7.42 10.04 -16.31
CA THR A 107 -8.15 10.25 -17.58
C THR A 107 -8.31 11.72 -17.94
N GLN A 108 -8.08 12.62 -16.97
CA GLN A 108 -8.37 14.06 -17.05
C GLN A 108 -9.85 14.38 -17.32
N SER A 109 -10.75 13.42 -17.10
CA SER A 109 -12.20 13.64 -17.23
C SER A 109 -12.81 14.35 -16.03
N THR A 110 -12.12 14.28 -14.88
CA THR A 110 -12.46 14.95 -13.63
C THR A 110 -11.24 15.64 -13.03
N ASP A 111 -11.47 16.54 -12.07
CA ASP A 111 -10.45 17.23 -11.30
C ASP A 111 -10.10 16.51 -9.97
N CYS A 112 -10.60 15.29 -9.77
CA CYS A 112 -10.35 14.48 -8.58
C CYS A 112 -8.86 14.20 -8.36
N GLY A 113 -8.35 14.59 -7.20
CA GLY A 113 -6.95 14.44 -6.78
C GLY A 113 -5.99 15.43 -7.45
N HIS A 114 -6.49 16.31 -8.34
CA HIS A 114 -5.70 17.37 -8.95
C HIS A 114 -5.73 18.63 -8.09
N LYS A 115 -4.65 19.41 -8.13
CA LYS A 115 -4.52 20.65 -7.33
C LYS A 115 -5.60 21.70 -7.62
N SER A 116 -6.14 21.70 -8.84
CA SER A 116 -7.19 22.63 -9.28
C SER A 116 -8.60 22.22 -8.82
N GLY A 117 -8.77 21.00 -8.33
CA GLY A 117 -10.05 20.45 -7.87
C GLY A 117 -10.00 19.98 -6.42
N ASP A 118 -10.74 18.92 -6.12
CA ASP A 118 -10.65 18.24 -4.83
C ASP A 118 -9.35 17.43 -4.75
N HIS A 119 -8.27 18.06 -4.26
CA HIS A 119 -6.97 17.43 -4.14
C HIS A 119 -6.92 16.25 -3.15
N LEU A 120 -7.94 16.05 -2.30
CA LEU A 120 -8.03 14.92 -1.38
C LEU A 120 -8.84 13.75 -1.97
N CYS A 121 -9.54 13.98 -3.08
CA CYS A 121 -10.26 12.94 -3.80
C CYS A 121 -9.30 11.87 -4.35
N ILE A 122 -9.67 10.61 -4.20
CA ILE A 122 -9.00 9.45 -4.80
C ILE A 122 -9.86 8.94 -5.94
N SER A 123 -9.29 8.86 -7.14
CA SER A 123 -10.02 8.43 -8.33
C SER A 123 -10.11 6.91 -8.44
N VAL A 124 -11.31 6.41 -8.72
CA VAL A 124 -11.59 5.00 -9.08
C VAL A 124 -11.13 4.64 -10.51
N ASP A 125 -10.63 5.61 -11.29
CA ASP A 125 -9.89 5.32 -12.53
C ASP A 125 -8.40 5.13 -12.32
N SER A 126 -7.89 5.44 -11.12
CA SER A 126 -6.49 5.23 -10.82
C SER A 126 -6.20 3.76 -10.50
N TRP A 127 -5.41 3.11 -11.36
CA TRP A 127 -4.82 1.80 -11.08
C TRP A 127 -4.13 1.73 -9.71
N TRP A 128 -3.39 2.78 -9.33
CA TRP A 128 -2.68 2.85 -8.05
C TRP A 128 -3.66 2.91 -6.87
N ALA A 129 -4.72 3.71 -7.00
CA ALA A 129 -5.77 3.84 -5.99
C ALA A 129 -6.54 2.54 -5.79
N ASP A 130 -6.88 1.86 -6.89
CA ASP A 130 -7.63 0.61 -6.90
C ASP A 130 -6.83 -0.50 -6.22
N LEU A 131 -5.54 -0.68 -6.54
CA LEU A 131 -4.70 -1.66 -5.84
C LEU A 131 -4.50 -1.32 -4.37
N ASN A 132 -4.29 -0.04 -4.06
CA ASN A 132 -4.16 0.41 -2.67
C ASN A 132 -5.47 0.21 -1.88
N TYR A 133 -6.64 0.26 -2.52
CA TYR A 133 -7.91 -0.01 -1.85
C TYR A 133 -7.88 -1.40 -1.18
N TYR A 134 -7.39 -2.42 -1.87
CA TYR A 134 -7.31 -3.78 -1.32
C TYR A 134 -6.31 -3.87 -0.17
N LEU A 135 -5.20 -3.13 -0.27
CA LEU A 135 -4.19 -2.99 0.78
C LEU A 135 -4.54 -1.97 1.88
N SER A 136 -5.78 -1.47 1.88
CA SER A 136 -6.28 -0.54 2.91
C SER A 136 -7.53 -1.13 3.57
N ALA A 137 -8.56 -1.41 2.76
CA ALA A 137 -9.86 -1.91 3.19
C ALA A 137 -9.76 -3.29 3.85
N MET A 138 -9.11 -4.26 3.20
CA MET A 138 -9.01 -5.64 3.71
C MET A 138 -8.25 -5.73 5.04
N PRO A 139 -7.01 -5.19 5.18
CA PRO A 139 -6.32 -5.25 6.46
C PRO A 139 -7.10 -4.54 7.56
N PHE A 140 -7.77 -3.42 7.26
CA PHE A 140 -8.56 -2.72 8.27
C PHE A 140 -9.78 -3.53 8.72
N LEU A 141 -10.56 -4.06 7.78
CA LEU A 141 -11.76 -4.84 8.10
C LEU A 141 -11.43 -6.18 8.77
N ALA A 142 -10.33 -6.82 8.40
CA ALA A 142 -9.85 -8.02 9.10
C ALA A 142 -9.35 -7.69 10.52
N ALA A 143 -8.80 -6.50 10.77
CA ALA A 143 -8.47 -6.06 12.13
C ALA A 143 -9.73 -5.81 12.97
N VAL A 144 -10.81 -5.33 12.35
CA VAL A 144 -12.13 -5.23 13.01
C VAL A 144 -12.66 -6.63 13.34
N ASP A 145 -12.69 -7.53 12.35
CA ASP A 145 -13.17 -8.90 12.48
C ASP A 145 -12.40 -9.72 13.54
N SER A 146 -11.09 -9.52 13.62
CA SER A 146 -10.23 -10.18 14.62
C SER A 146 -10.35 -9.63 16.04
N GLY A 147 -11.14 -8.56 16.23
CA GLY A 147 -11.39 -7.90 17.52
C GLY A 147 -10.31 -6.90 17.96
N ILE A 148 -9.24 -6.71 17.18
CA ILE A 148 -8.13 -5.79 17.51
C ILE A 148 -8.63 -4.34 17.65
N MET A 149 -9.60 -3.95 16.82
CA MET A 149 -10.12 -2.58 16.80
C MET A 149 -10.99 -2.23 18.01
N GLY A 150 -11.54 -3.25 18.70
CA GLY A 150 -12.42 -3.06 19.86
C GLY A 150 -13.81 -2.51 19.52
N ILE A 151 -14.28 -2.76 18.30
CA ILE A 151 -15.64 -2.43 17.83
C ILE A 151 -16.28 -3.67 17.18
N SER A 152 -17.61 -3.69 17.09
CA SER A 152 -18.32 -4.75 16.37
C SER A 152 -18.03 -4.70 14.86
N PRO A 153 -17.89 -5.85 14.17
CA PRO A 153 -17.83 -5.94 12.70
C PRO A 153 -18.95 -5.20 11.97
N ASP A 154 -20.13 -5.10 12.58
CA ASP A 154 -21.29 -4.42 12.01
C ASP A 154 -21.26 -2.89 12.17
N ASN A 155 -20.36 -2.37 13.00
CA ASN A 155 -20.30 -0.94 13.36
C ASN A 155 -19.45 -0.11 12.38
N VAL A 156 -18.95 -0.69 11.29
CA VAL A 156 -18.19 0.07 10.29
C VAL A 156 -18.65 -0.27 8.87
N THR A 157 -18.75 0.74 8.02
CA THR A 157 -18.97 0.55 6.59
C THR A 157 -18.26 1.63 5.81
N PHE A 158 -17.81 1.27 4.61
CA PHE A 158 -17.13 2.18 3.70
C PHE A 158 -18.12 2.73 2.66
N LEU A 159 -17.89 3.97 2.24
CA LEU A 159 -18.64 4.54 1.13
C LEU A 159 -18.19 3.92 -0.20
N PRO A 160 -19.15 3.56 -1.08
CA PRO A 160 -18.82 3.07 -2.39
C PRO A 160 -18.25 4.18 -3.29
N PRO A 161 -17.43 3.85 -4.31
CA PRO A 161 -17.06 4.79 -5.35
C PRO A 161 -18.26 5.20 -6.20
N SER A 162 -18.10 6.26 -6.99
CA SER A 162 -19.12 6.71 -7.93
C SER A 162 -19.43 5.70 -9.05
N LYS A 163 -18.49 4.79 -9.36
CA LYS A 163 -18.63 3.75 -10.39
C LYS A 163 -17.85 2.50 -10.01
N ASP A 164 -18.06 1.41 -10.73
CA ASP A 164 -17.36 0.14 -10.55
C ASP A 164 -17.53 -0.48 -9.15
N GLN A 165 -18.65 -0.16 -8.49
CA GLN A 165 -18.92 -0.50 -7.09
C GLN A 165 -18.89 -2.01 -6.81
N MET A 166 -19.26 -2.84 -7.78
CA MET A 166 -19.28 -4.30 -7.62
C MET A 166 -17.88 -4.91 -7.53
N ASN A 167 -16.84 -4.14 -7.88
CA ASN A 167 -15.46 -4.62 -7.80
C ASN A 167 -14.86 -4.44 -6.39
N PHE A 168 -15.53 -3.75 -5.48
CA PHE A 168 -15.01 -3.48 -4.14
C PHE A 168 -15.91 -4.07 -3.05
N CYS A 169 -15.36 -4.20 -1.85
CA CYS A 169 -16.11 -4.59 -0.66
C CYS A 169 -16.07 -3.51 0.41
N TYR A 170 -17.13 -3.40 1.22
CA TYR A 170 -17.39 -2.21 2.05
C TYR A 170 -17.55 -2.47 3.55
N ASN A 171 -17.68 -3.73 3.94
CA ASN A 171 -17.81 -4.15 5.34
C ASN A 171 -17.30 -5.58 5.49
N VAL A 172 -17.15 -6.04 6.73
CA VAL A 172 -16.54 -7.34 7.06
C VAL A 172 -17.25 -8.49 6.34
N SER A 173 -18.57 -8.58 6.46
CA SER A 173 -19.37 -9.66 5.83
C SER A 173 -19.19 -9.68 4.31
N ASN A 174 -19.33 -8.53 3.66
CA ASN A 174 -19.21 -8.42 2.22
C ASN A 174 -17.79 -8.75 1.73
N CYS A 175 -16.74 -8.32 2.44
CA CYS A 175 -15.37 -8.66 2.07
C CYS A 175 -15.07 -10.17 2.22
N HIS A 176 -15.60 -10.84 3.25
CA HIS A 176 -15.48 -12.30 3.37
C HIS A 176 -16.15 -13.04 2.22
N LEU A 177 -17.33 -12.58 1.80
CA LEU A 177 -18.06 -13.20 0.70
C LEU A 177 -17.37 -12.98 -0.65
N SER A 178 -16.92 -11.75 -0.92
CA SER A 178 -16.31 -11.38 -2.21
C SER A 178 -14.87 -11.86 -2.33
N PHE A 179 -14.09 -11.84 -1.25
CA PHE A 179 -12.64 -12.06 -1.25
C PHE A 179 -12.18 -12.97 -0.09
N PRO A 180 -12.71 -14.20 0.02
CA PRO A 180 -12.54 -15.07 1.19
C PRO A 180 -11.07 -15.38 1.50
N GLU A 181 -10.26 -15.67 0.48
CA GLU A 181 -8.85 -16.03 0.68
C GLU A 181 -8.03 -14.87 1.24
N ALA A 182 -8.20 -13.66 0.70
CA ALA A 182 -7.47 -12.49 1.18
C ALA A 182 -7.87 -12.12 2.62
N MET A 183 -9.18 -12.15 2.92
CA MET A 183 -9.68 -11.92 4.29
C MET A 183 -9.18 -12.99 5.27
N LYS A 184 -9.18 -14.26 4.87
CA LYS A 184 -8.63 -15.36 5.68
C LYS A 184 -7.16 -15.14 6.00
N LYS A 185 -6.33 -14.75 5.02
CA LYS A 185 -4.90 -14.49 5.22
C LYS A 185 -4.66 -13.31 6.16
N TRP A 186 -5.43 -12.23 6.04
CA TRP A 186 -5.35 -11.12 7.00
C TRP A 186 -5.81 -11.53 8.41
N ASN A 187 -6.83 -12.38 8.53
CA ASN A 187 -7.25 -12.90 9.82
C ASN A 187 -6.18 -13.80 10.45
N GLU A 188 -5.54 -14.69 9.67
CA GLU A 188 -4.38 -15.48 10.11
C GLU A 188 -3.26 -14.57 10.64
N PHE A 189 -2.93 -13.51 9.91
CA PHE A 189 -1.96 -12.49 10.34
C PHE A 189 -2.33 -11.88 11.70
N TYR A 190 -3.57 -11.44 11.89
CA TYR A 190 -3.98 -10.82 13.16
C TYR A 190 -4.07 -11.81 14.32
N GLN A 191 -4.28 -13.11 14.08
CA GLN A 191 -4.13 -14.11 15.13
C GLN A 191 -2.67 -14.23 15.60
N LEU A 192 -1.71 -14.18 14.67
CA LEU A 192 -0.28 -14.17 15.01
C LEU A 192 0.12 -12.88 15.72
N VAL A 193 -0.39 -11.72 15.30
CA VAL A 193 -0.16 -10.43 16.00
C VAL A 193 -0.61 -10.49 17.45
N LYS A 194 -1.74 -11.13 17.74
CA LYS A 194 -2.23 -11.31 19.12
C LYS A 194 -1.41 -12.32 19.93
N SER A 195 -0.62 -13.17 19.28
CA SER A 195 0.21 -14.18 19.95
C SER A 195 1.50 -13.57 20.50
N HIS A 196 1.78 -13.85 21.78
CA HIS A 196 3.02 -13.43 22.41
C HIS A 196 4.24 -14.21 21.86
N SER A 197 4.05 -15.45 21.43
CA SER A 197 5.12 -16.33 20.94
C SER A 197 5.56 -16.07 19.51
N SER A 198 4.78 -15.33 18.71
CA SER A 198 5.13 -15.07 17.31
C SER A 198 6.38 -14.20 17.22
N SER A 199 7.36 -14.68 16.46
CA SER A 199 8.57 -13.93 16.15
C SER A 199 8.29 -12.80 15.16
N PHE A 200 9.24 -11.88 14.99
CA PHE A 200 9.12 -10.83 13.97
C PHE A 200 9.03 -11.42 12.56
N ASP A 201 9.74 -12.52 12.31
CA ASP A 201 9.79 -13.21 11.04
C ASP A 201 8.47 -13.95 10.71
N ASP A 202 7.84 -14.59 11.70
CA ASP A 202 6.49 -15.19 11.53
C ASP A 202 5.45 -14.13 11.13
N LEU A 203 5.53 -12.94 11.73
CA LEU A 203 4.65 -11.83 11.42
C LEU A 203 4.89 -11.29 10.01
N LEU A 204 6.16 -11.20 9.58
CA LEU A 204 6.48 -10.78 8.21
C LEU A 204 6.02 -11.80 7.17
N GLU A 205 6.23 -13.09 7.41
CA GLU A 205 5.74 -14.15 6.52
C GLU A 205 4.23 -14.05 6.33
N SER A 206 3.48 -13.94 7.43
CA SER A 206 2.03 -13.88 7.38
C SER A 206 1.52 -12.56 6.77
N LEU A 207 2.16 -11.43 7.07
CA LEU A 207 1.87 -10.14 6.43
C LEU A 207 2.02 -10.24 4.92
N TRP A 208 3.16 -10.75 4.44
CA TRP A 208 3.44 -10.84 3.02
C TRP A 208 2.48 -11.81 2.30
N ALA A 209 2.09 -12.91 2.95
CA ALA A 209 1.07 -13.81 2.42
C ALA A 209 -0.29 -13.11 2.23
N ALA A 210 -0.74 -12.33 3.21
CA ALA A 210 -1.98 -11.56 3.13
C ALA A 210 -1.90 -10.42 2.09
N HIS A 211 -0.76 -9.74 2.05
CA HIS A 211 -0.48 -8.66 1.11
C HIS A 211 -0.51 -9.15 -0.35
N VAL A 212 0.20 -10.23 -0.66
CA VAL A 212 0.22 -10.83 -2.01
C VAL A 212 -1.19 -11.32 -2.40
N SER A 213 -1.90 -12.00 -1.50
CA SER A 213 -3.26 -12.47 -1.75
C SER A 213 -4.23 -11.31 -2.10
N SER A 214 -4.10 -10.17 -1.41
CA SER A 214 -4.88 -8.96 -1.70
C SER A 214 -4.57 -8.38 -3.08
N LEU A 215 -3.28 -8.33 -3.44
CA LEU A 215 -2.82 -7.81 -4.73
C LEU A 215 -3.20 -8.72 -5.90
N ASP A 216 -3.22 -10.04 -5.72
CA ASP A 216 -3.64 -10.99 -6.74
C ASP A 216 -5.08 -10.74 -7.18
N VAL A 217 -5.96 -10.41 -6.24
CA VAL A 217 -7.35 -10.03 -6.54
C VAL A 217 -7.38 -8.69 -7.27
N ALA A 218 -6.76 -7.66 -6.70
CA ALA A 218 -6.79 -6.31 -7.27
C ALA A 218 -6.24 -6.28 -8.71
N ARG A 219 -5.12 -6.95 -8.97
CA ARG A 219 -4.53 -6.99 -10.30
C ARG A 219 -5.47 -7.61 -11.32
N LYS A 220 -6.10 -8.75 -11.00
CA LYS A 220 -7.07 -9.40 -11.91
C LYS A 220 -8.20 -8.46 -12.33
N ASN A 221 -8.68 -7.63 -11.39
CA ASN A 221 -9.81 -6.75 -11.63
C ASN A 221 -9.43 -5.45 -12.36
N PHE A 222 -8.24 -4.91 -12.11
CA PHE A 222 -7.92 -3.52 -12.51
C PHE A 222 -6.77 -3.38 -13.50
N GLN A 223 -6.17 -4.46 -14.03
CA GLN A 223 -5.10 -4.36 -15.04
C GLN A 223 -5.48 -3.45 -16.24
N ASN A 224 -6.75 -3.41 -16.63
CA ASN A 224 -7.25 -2.59 -17.73
C ASN A 224 -7.09 -1.07 -17.47
N ARG A 225 -6.99 -0.61 -16.22
CA ARG A 225 -6.79 0.81 -15.86
C ARG A 225 -5.46 1.37 -16.34
N LEU A 226 -4.46 0.50 -16.57
CA LEU A 226 -3.16 0.92 -17.09
C LEU A 226 -3.26 1.59 -18.47
N LYS A 227 -4.37 1.41 -19.20
CA LYS A 227 -4.61 2.08 -20.49
C LYS A 227 -4.74 3.61 -20.37
N TYR A 228 -5.03 4.12 -19.17
CA TYR A 228 -5.16 5.56 -18.92
C TYR A 228 -3.83 6.27 -18.68
N TYR A 229 -2.74 5.51 -18.62
CA TYR A 229 -1.41 6.04 -18.31
C TYR A 229 -0.53 6.09 -19.57
N SER A 230 0.51 6.93 -19.53
CA SER A 230 1.59 6.86 -20.50
C SER A 230 2.19 5.44 -20.51
N LYS A 231 2.80 5.04 -21.63
CA LYS A 231 3.47 3.73 -21.70
C LYS A 231 4.50 3.59 -20.59
N GLN A 232 5.26 4.65 -20.31
CA GLN A 232 6.31 4.68 -19.29
C GLN A 232 5.75 4.45 -17.89
N GLU A 233 4.67 5.13 -17.52
CA GLU A 233 4.05 4.95 -16.20
C GLU A 233 3.35 3.58 -16.10
N ALA A 234 2.70 3.11 -17.17
CA ALA A 234 2.11 1.78 -17.19
C ALA A 234 3.16 0.67 -17.06
N ASP A 235 4.31 0.80 -17.72
CA ASP A 235 5.43 -0.15 -17.62
C ASP A 235 6.08 -0.09 -16.23
N PHE A 236 6.19 1.09 -15.64
CA PHE A 236 6.63 1.25 -14.26
C PHE A 236 5.66 0.58 -13.27
N ALA A 237 4.35 0.81 -13.40
CA ALA A 237 3.33 0.18 -12.55
C ALA A 237 3.43 -1.35 -12.59
N ARG A 238 3.62 -1.94 -13.77
CA ARG A 238 3.84 -3.40 -13.93
C ARG A 238 5.16 -3.87 -13.30
N SER A 239 6.23 -3.11 -13.49
CA SER A 239 7.54 -3.41 -12.91
C SER A 239 7.51 -3.32 -11.38
N TRP A 240 6.80 -2.33 -10.85
CA TRP A 240 6.57 -2.13 -9.43
C TRP A 240 5.75 -3.25 -8.81
N ALA A 241 4.60 -3.59 -9.41
CA ALA A 241 3.77 -4.71 -8.95
C ALA A 241 4.59 -6.00 -8.85
N LEU A 242 5.35 -6.31 -9.91
CA LEU A 242 6.21 -7.48 -9.90
C LEU A 242 7.28 -7.40 -8.81
N PHE A 243 7.97 -6.27 -8.69
CA PHE A 243 8.99 -6.08 -7.66
C PHE A 243 8.45 -6.30 -6.25
N VAL A 244 7.22 -5.85 -5.97
CA VAL A 244 6.54 -6.11 -4.70
C VAL A 244 6.36 -7.60 -4.44
N ASP A 245 6.10 -8.42 -5.46
CA ASP A 245 6.04 -9.90 -5.29
C ASP A 245 7.40 -10.48 -4.92
N TYR A 246 8.48 -9.89 -5.44
CA TYR A 246 9.84 -10.28 -5.09
C TYR A 246 10.28 -9.83 -3.69
N LEU A 247 9.54 -8.94 -3.02
CA LEU A 247 9.78 -8.58 -1.62
C LEU A 247 9.23 -9.61 -0.63
N ALA A 248 8.24 -10.41 -1.05
CA ALA A 248 7.57 -11.38 -0.17
C ALA A 248 8.46 -12.57 0.22
N PRO A 249 9.14 -13.30 -0.70
CA PRO A 249 10.02 -14.41 -0.34
C PRO A 249 11.15 -14.05 0.64
N PRO A 250 11.88 -12.90 0.49
CA PRO A 250 12.87 -12.48 1.47
C PRO A 250 12.27 -11.80 2.70
N ARG A 251 10.93 -11.73 2.81
CA ARG A 251 10.19 -11.18 3.96
C ARG A 251 10.63 -9.76 4.28
N PHE A 252 10.66 -8.89 3.27
CA PHE A 252 11.17 -7.53 3.44
C PHE A 252 10.48 -6.79 4.60
N PRO A 253 11.23 -6.21 5.56
CA PRO A 253 10.63 -5.50 6.70
C PRO A 253 9.97 -4.19 6.29
N THR A 254 8.65 -4.12 6.42
CA THR A 254 7.82 -2.95 6.08
C THR A 254 7.63 -2.01 7.28
N THR A 255 8.70 -1.77 8.04
CA THR A 255 8.70 -0.84 9.19
C THR A 255 8.75 0.61 8.72
N LEU A 256 8.52 1.57 9.64
CA LEU A 256 8.40 2.99 9.29
C LEU A 256 9.63 3.51 8.54
N ILE A 257 10.79 3.46 9.20
CA ILE A 257 12.05 3.98 8.65
C ILE A 257 12.44 3.22 7.38
N ARG A 258 12.33 1.88 7.41
CA ARG A 258 12.76 1.04 6.29
C ARG A 258 11.94 1.30 5.02
N THR A 259 10.63 1.46 5.17
CA THR A 259 9.74 1.76 4.04
C THR A 259 9.96 3.18 3.56
N TYR A 260 10.13 4.13 4.48
CA TYR A 260 10.35 5.53 4.14
C TYR A 260 11.64 5.74 3.33
N GLU A 261 12.77 5.18 3.77
CA GLU A 261 14.03 5.28 3.02
C GLU A 261 13.89 4.69 1.62
N PHE A 262 13.24 3.53 1.50
CA PHE A 262 13.01 2.91 0.21
C PHE A 262 12.18 3.79 -0.74
N GLN A 263 11.15 4.47 -0.22
CA GLN A 263 10.24 5.25 -1.06
C GLN A 263 10.81 6.58 -1.55
N LYS A 264 11.76 7.18 -0.83
CA LYS A 264 12.45 8.40 -1.29
C LYS A 264 13.07 8.25 -2.67
N GLU A 265 13.46 7.02 -2.98
CA GLU A 265 14.21 6.65 -4.17
C GLU A 265 13.31 6.14 -5.30
N LEU A 266 11.99 6.18 -5.10
CA LEU A 266 11.00 5.97 -6.15
C LEU A 266 10.76 7.26 -6.96
N PRO A 267 10.19 7.15 -8.18
CA PRO A 267 9.81 8.29 -8.99
C PRO A 267 8.92 9.28 -8.22
N ARG A 268 9.33 10.55 -8.16
CA ARG A 268 8.62 11.63 -7.42
C ARG A 268 7.46 12.27 -8.19
N ARG A 269 7.24 11.85 -9.44
CA ARG A 269 6.10 12.17 -10.29
C ARG A 269 5.73 10.95 -11.12
N MET A 270 4.55 10.99 -11.75
CA MET A 270 4.22 10.04 -12.81
C MET A 270 5.22 10.17 -13.97
N LEU A 271 5.57 9.03 -14.55
CA LEU A 271 6.41 8.99 -15.74
C LEU A 271 5.59 9.41 -16.97
N VAL A 272 6.24 10.15 -17.86
CA VAL A 272 5.61 10.70 -19.06
C VAL A 272 6.33 10.21 -20.32
N SER A 273 5.73 10.47 -21.47
CA SER A 273 6.36 10.21 -22.76
C SER A 273 7.71 10.93 -22.86
N GLY A 274 8.76 10.17 -23.16
CA GLY A 274 10.14 10.69 -23.24
C GLY A 274 11.01 10.35 -22.04
N ASP A 275 10.41 10.01 -20.88
CA ASP A 275 11.20 9.53 -19.73
C ASP A 275 11.90 8.22 -20.08
N LYS A 276 13.22 8.18 -19.87
CA LYS A 276 14.05 7.01 -20.13
C LYS A 276 15.13 6.88 -19.06
N ALA A 277 14.90 6.03 -18.07
CA ALA A 277 15.93 5.66 -17.11
C ALA A 277 17.14 5.02 -17.84
N PRO A 278 18.38 5.28 -17.39
CA PRO A 278 18.76 6.08 -16.21
C PRO A 278 19.02 7.58 -16.50
N PHE A 279 18.40 8.17 -17.53
CA PHE A 279 18.71 9.53 -18.00
C PHE A 279 17.56 10.53 -17.82
N ILE A 280 16.70 10.34 -16.82
CA ILE A 280 15.63 11.29 -16.50
C ILE A 280 16.26 12.47 -15.74
N SER A 281 16.27 13.65 -16.38
CA SER A 281 17.06 14.81 -15.93
C SER A 281 16.65 15.38 -14.57
N ASP A 282 15.37 15.28 -14.20
CA ASP A 282 14.83 15.82 -12.95
C ASP A 282 14.83 14.78 -11.81
N PHE A 283 15.38 13.59 -12.04
CA PHE A 283 15.53 12.53 -11.04
C PHE A 283 16.98 12.47 -10.54
N SER A 284 17.16 12.07 -9.28
CA SER A 284 18.50 11.80 -8.76
C SER A 284 19.15 10.62 -9.51
N GLY A 285 20.48 10.52 -9.48
CA GLY A 285 21.18 9.36 -10.06
C GLY A 285 20.71 8.04 -9.44
N PHE A 286 20.39 8.04 -8.15
CA PHE A 286 19.91 6.85 -7.46
C PHE A 286 18.46 6.51 -7.85
N GLN A 287 17.57 7.49 -7.98
CA GLN A 287 16.21 7.27 -8.49
C GLN A 287 16.20 6.70 -9.91
N ASN A 288 17.05 7.23 -10.78
CA ASN A 288 17.26 6.69 -12.12
C ASN A 288 17.74 5.24 -12.09
N THR A 289 18.66 4.93 -11.17
CA THR A 289 19.19 3.57 -10.97
C THR A 289 18.10 2.60 -10.49
N VAL A 290 17.30 2.99 -9.50
CA VAL A 290 16.17 2.19 -9.00
C VAL A 290 15.17 1.91 -10.12
N LEU A 291 14.74 2.94 -10.86
CA LEU A 291 13.79 2.77 -11.97
C LEU A 291 14.35 1.84 -13.06
N PHE A 292 15.64 1.98 -13.39
CA PHE A 292 16.30 1.08 -14.34
C PHE A 292 16.34 -0.36 -13.83
N ALA A 293 16.70 -0.58 -12.56
CA ALA A 293 16.76 -1.89 -11.93
C ALA A 293 15.40 -2.60 -11.89
N LEU A 294 14.33 -1.87 -11.58
CA LEU A 294 12.96 -2.41 -11.60
C LEU A 294 12.55 -2.89 -13.00
N ASN A 295 12.85 -2.10 -14.03
CA ASN A 295 12.60 -2.48 -15.42
C ASN A 295 13.44 -3.70 -15.84
N LEU A 296 14.72 -3.76 -15.42
CA LEU A 296 15.58 -4.91 -15.69
C LEU A 296 15.03 -6.17 -15.03
N LEU A 297 14.63 -6.11 -13.76
CA LEU A 297 13.99 -7.23 -13.05
C LEU A 297 12.75 -7.72 -13.82
N HIS A 298 11.91 -6.80 -14.28
CA HIS A 298 10.72 -7.14 -15.05
C HIS A 298 11.04 -7.84 -16.37
N LYS A 299 12.08 -7.38 -17.08
CA LYS A 299 12.56 -8.05 -18.30
C LYS A 299 13.07 -9.44 -17.99
N VAL A 300 13.92 -9.61 -16.98
CA VAL A 300 14.46 -10.91 -16.57
C VAL A 300 13.33 -11.87 -16.25
N HIS A 301 12.37 -11.47 -15.43
CA HIS A 301 11.19 -12.28 -15.09
C HIS A 301 10.42 -12.72 -16.34
N LYS A 302 10.14 -11.81 -17.29
CA LYS A 302 9.49 -12.16 -18.56
C LYS A 302 10.24 -13.20 -19.38
N TYR A 303 11.58 -13.23 -19.31
CA TYR A 303 12.39 -14.22 -20.02
C TYR A 303 12.50 -15.55 -19.27
N THR A 304 12.42 -15.54 -17.94
CA THR A 304 12.62 -16.75 -17.12
C THR A 304 11.33 -17.43 -16.69
N GLY A 305 10.18 -16.77 -16.85
CA GLY A 305 8.91 -17.19 -16.25
C GLY A 305 8.87 -16.91 -14.75
#